data_AF-A0A094QE93-F1
#
_entry.id   AF-A0A094QE93-F1
#
_cell.length_a   1.000
_cell.length_b   1.000
_cell.length_c   1.000
_cell.angle_alpha   90.00
_cell.angle_beta   90.00
_cell.angle_gamma   90.00
#
_symmetry.space_group_name_H-M   'P 1'
#
loop_
_entity.id
_entity.type
_entity.pdbx_description
1 polymer ?
#
loop_
_entity_poly.entity_id
_entity_poly.type
_entity_poly.pdbx_seq_one_letter_code
_entity_poly.pdbx_strand_id
1 'polypeptide(L)'
;MMVPMAKQGLSTKDRLINTVSEMLDGAHPQHILVEDVLSASGVARGSLYHHFGDFPALIEATLVRRFTAGVDYSNAVIGDITATSTSATEFFDRMYEMSADTQHPERAHRRAERARELGMAHSNERFRALLSVEQERLTNTLVDAVEVAKEKGWIRKDLDSRAIAVFLQAYTLGRAVDDVAITKVEPEAWNTLIRAVTLPLAN
;
A
#
# COMPACT_ATOMS: atom_id res chain seq x y z
N MET A 1 12.38 -1.46 -36.63
CA MET A 1 11.89 -0.09 -36.84
C MET A 1 10.89 0.20 -35.72
N MET A 2 11.32 0.91 -34.67
CA MET A 2 10.44 1.26 -33.54
C MET A 2 9.50 2.38 -33.96
N VAL A 3 8.21 2.15 -33.83
CA VAL A 3 7.18 3.20 -33.91
C VAL A 3 7.38 4.14 -32.72
N PRO A 4 7.46 5.46 -32.90
CA PRO A 4 7.52 6.38 -31.77
C PRO A 4 6.14 6.41 -31.09
N MET A 5 6.05 5.92 -29.84
CA MET A 5 4.91 6.22 -28.98
C MET A 5 4.90 7.72 -28.68
N ALA A 6 3.85 8.41 -29.10
CA ALA A 6 3.62 9.80 -28.75
C ALA A 6 3.58 9.97 -27.22
N LYS A 7 4.38 10.89 -26.67
CA LYS A 7 4.22 11.37 -25.29
C LYS A 7 2.85 12.07 -25.20
N GLN A 8 1.82 11.37 -24.74
CA GLN A 8 0.57 12.01 -24.34
C GLN A 8 0.90 13.02 -23.22
N GLY A 9 0.55 14.30 -23.43
CA GLY A 9 0.73 15.32 -22.40
C GLY A 9 -0.12 14.99 -21.18
N LEU A 10 0.46 15.10 -19.98
CA LEU A 10 -0.26 14.90 -18.72
C LEU A 10 -1.46 15.85 -18.65
N SER A 11 -2.61 15.35 -18.19
CA SER A 11 -3.78 16.20 -17.93
C SER A 11 -3.45 17.24 -16.86
N THR A 12 -4.18 18.37 -16.81
CA THR A 12 -4.02 19.36 -15.74
C THR A 12 -4.21 18.74 -14.36
N LYS A 13 -5.14 17.78 -14.22
CA LYS A 13 -5.36 17.01 -13.01
C LYS A 13 -4.12 16.19 -12.63
N ASP A 14 -3.53 15.47 -13.58
CA ASP A 14 -2.34 14.65 -13.33
C ASP A 14 -1.11 15.48 -12.99
N ARG A 15 -0.94 16.65 -13.62
CA ARG A 15 0.16 17.56 -13.27
C ARG A 15 0.09 17.98 -11.81
N LEU A 16 -1.09 18.43 -11.34
CA LEU A 16 -1.29 18.81 -9.94
C LEU A 16 -1.01 17.63 -8.99
N ILE A 17 -1.52 16.44 -9.29
CA ILE A 17 -1.30 15.25 -8.45
C ILE A 17 0.18 14.85 -8.41
N ASN A 18 0.86 14.84 -9.57
CA ASN A 18 2.27 14.47 -9.65
C ASN A 18 3.14 15.48 -8.89
N THR A 19 2.89 16.79 -9.06
CA THR A 19 3.60 17.83 -8.30
C THR A 19 3.41 17.65 -6.79
N VAL A 20 2.19 17.44 -6.31
CA VAL A 20 1.96 17.18 -4.87
C VAL A 20 2.62 15.87 -4.44
N SER A 21 2.63 14.84 -5.28
CA SER A 21 3.26 13.56 -4.96
C SER A 21 4.76 13.72 -4.73
N GLU A 22 5.44 14.46 -5.60
CA GLU A 22 6.87 14.79 -5.47
C GLU A 22 7.13 15.63 -4.22
N MET A 23 6.26 16.61 -3.91
CA MET A 23 6.40 17.43 -2.71
C MET A 23 6.19 16.65 -1.41
N LEU A 24 5.46 15.53 -1.44
CA LEU A 24 5.26 14.66 -0.28
C LEU A 24 6.46 13.75 0.00
N ASP A 25 7.49 13.72 -0.86
CA ASP A 25 8.70 12.95 -0.62
C ASP A 25 9.56 13.62 0.47
N GLY A 26 9.32 13.23 1.71
CA GLY A 26 10.01 13.77 2.90
C GLY A 26 9.31 14.92 3.60
N ALA A 27 8.12 15.35 3.15
CA ALA A 27 7.31 16.36 3.81
C ALA A 27 6.01 15.80 4.41
N HIS A 28 5.55 16.41 5.50
CA HIS A 28 4.21 16.15 6.03
C HIS A 28 3.16 16.85 5.14
N PRO A 29 2.02 16.21 4.81
CA PRO A 29 1.01 16.82 3.93
C PRO A 29 0.51 18.20 4.38
N GLN A 30 0.47 18.43 5.70
CA GLN A 30 0.05 19.72 6.27
C GLN A 30 1.04 20.87 6.01
N HIS A 31 2.28 20.57 5.61
CA HIS A 31 3.29 21.58 5.29
C HIS A 31 3.25 22.01 3.83
N ILE A 32 2.49 21.32 2.98
CA ILE A 32 2.37 21.67 1.56
C ILE A 32 1.39 22.83 1.43
N LEU A 33 1.85 23.94 0.83
CA LEU A 33 1.03 25.12 0.59
C LEU A 33 0.51 25.14 -0.84
N VAL A 34 -0.70 25.68 -1.03
CA VAL A 34 -1.33 25.79 -2.35
C VAL A 34 -0.50 26.65 -3.31
N GLU A 35 0.14 27.73 -2.83
CA GLU A 35 0.96 28.60 -3.66
C GLU A 35 2.18 27.87 -4.22
N ASP A 36 2.84 27.05 -3.40
CA ASP A 36 4.00 26.27 -3.81
C ASP A 36 3.62 25.24 -4.88
N VAL A 37 2.46 24.58 -4.73
CA VAL A 37 1.94 23.63 -5.71
C VAL A 37 1.60 24.31 -7.03
N LEU A 38 0.92 25.46 -7.00
CA LEU A 38 0.56 26.21 -8.22
C LEU A 38 1.81 26.72 -8.94
N SER A 39 2.79 27.23 -8.18
CA SER A 39 4.07 27.69 -8.70
C SER A 39 4.85 26.55 -9.35
N ALA A 40 5.03 25.42 -8.65
CA ALA A 40 5.78 24.27 -9.14
C ALA A 40 5.09 23.56 -10.32
N SER A 41 3.76 23.47 -10.32
CA SER A 41 3.00 22.81 -11.40
C SER A 41 2.78 23.69 -12.64
N GLY A 42 2.92 25.01 -12.50
CA GLY A 42 2.56 25.99 -13.53
C GLY A 42 1.06 26.01 -13.86
N VAL A 43 0.21 25.43 -13.00
CA VAL A 43 -1.24 25.36 -13.21
C VAL A 43 -1.91 26.58 -12.60
N ALA A 44 -2.86 27.17 -13.33
CA ALA A 44 -3.65 28.29 -12.83
C ALA A 44 -4.54 27.87 -11.65
N ARG A 45 -4.68 28.76 -10.65
CA ARG A 45 -5.50 28.55 -9.45
C ARG A 45 -6.92 28.08 -9.77
N GLY A 46 -7.57 28.71 -10.76
CA GLY A 46 -8.94 28.35 -11.17
C GLY A 46 -9.07 26.90 -11.64
N SER A 47 -8.04 26.37 -12.30
CA SER A 47 -8.04 24.98 -12.79
C SER A 47 -7.91 23.97 -11.65
N LEU A 48 -7.17 24.29 -10.58
CA LEU A 48 -7.12 23.44 -9.38
C LEU A 48 -8.51 23.29 -8.77
N TYR A 49 -9.18 24.41 -8.50
CA TYR A 49 -10.51 24.38 -7.87
C TYR A 49 -11.58 23.79 -8.79
N HIS A 50 -11.44 23.92 -10.12
CA HIS A 50 -12.31 23.22 -11.07
C HIS A 50 -12.19 21.70 -10.98
N HIS A 51 -10.98 21.16 -10.80
CA HIS A 51 -10.74 19.71 -10.77
C HIS A 51 -10.98 19.07 -9.40
N PHE A 52 -10.70 19.78 -8.31
CA PHE A 52 -10.68 19.20 -6.97
C PHE A 52 -11.69 19.85 -6.00
N GLY A 53 -12.27 20.99 -6.35
CA GLY A 53 -13.18 21.74 -5.47
C GLY A 53 -12.47 22.53 -4.38
N ASP A 54 -11.49 21.92 -3.70
CA ASP A 54 -10.64 22.56 -2.69
C ASP A 54 -9.21 22.00 -2.69
N PHE A 55 -8.30 22.68 -1.98
CA PHE A 55 -6.90 22.25 -1.91
C PHE A 55 -6.71 20.95 -1.09
N PRO A 56 -7.37 20.75 0.07
CA PRO A 56 -7.32 19.46 0.76
C PRO A 56 -7.73 18.27 -0.12
N ALA A 57 -8.72 18.43 -1.01
CA ALA A 57 -9.15 17.37 -1.93
C ALA A 57 -8.05 16.96 -2.92
N LEU A 58 -7.20 17.90 -3.36
CA LEU A 58 -6.01 17.58 -4.13
C LEU A 58 -5.02 16.75 -3.29
N ILE A 59 -4.75 17.15 -2.04
CA ILE A 59 -3.86 16.39 -1.15
C ILE A 59 -4.39 14.97 -0.92
N GLU A 60 -5.68 14.84 -0.60
CA GLU A 60 -6.36 13.56 -0.38
C GLU A 60 -6.31 12.67 -1.61
N ALA A 61 -6.65 13.21 -2.78
CA ALA A 61 -6.57 12.46 -4.05
C ALA A 61 -5.15 11.99 -4.35
N THR A 62 -4.14 12.82 -4.07
CA THR A 62 -2.73 12.44 -4.25
C THR A 62 -2.32 11.34 -3.28
N LEU A 63 -2.68 11.45 -2.00
CA LEU A 63 -2.40 10.40 -1.00
C LEU A 63 -3.06 9.07 -1.38
N VAL A 64 -4.33 9.09 -1.79
CA VAL A 64 -5.03 7.89 -2.26
C VAL A 64 -4.34 7.32 -3.50
N ARG A 65 -3.87 8.14 -4.44
CA ARG A 65 -3.13 7.65 -5.62
C ARG A 65 -1.82 6.97 -5.23
N ARG A 66 -1.07 7.54 -4.27
CA ARG A 66 0.17 6.92 -3.77
C ARG A 66 -0.12 5.58 -3.09
N PHE A 67 -1.17 5.51 -2.29
CA PHE A 67 -1.61 4.26 -1.67
C PHE A 67 -2.05 3.21 -2.71
N THR A 68 -2.85 3.63 -3.69
CA THR A 68 -3.37 2.79 -4.80
C THR A 68 -2.22 2.11 -5.55
N ALA A 69 -1.13 2.84 -5.84
CA ALA A 69 0.03 2.26 -6.51
C ALA A 69 0.70 1.13 -5.70
N GLY A 70 0.72 1.25 -4.37
CA GLY A 70 1.18 0.18 -3.48
C GLY A 70 0.24 -1.04 -3.51
N VAL A 71 -1.06 -0.79 -3.45
CA VAL A 71 -2.09 -1.86 -3.56
C VAL A 71 -2.01 -2.58 -4.89
N ASP A 72 -1.87 -1.86 -6.01
CA ASP A 72 -1.74 -2.45 -7.35
C ASP A 72 -0.55 -3.41 -7.43
N TYR A 73 0.60 -2.98 -6.89
CA TYR A 73 1.80 -3.82 -6.83
C TYR A 73 1.58 -5.07 -5.98
N SER A 74 1.06 -4.91 -4.74
CA SER A 74 0.79 -6.04 -3.86
C SER A 74 -0.21 -7.01 -4.47
N ASN A 75 -1.29 -6.52 -5.07
CA ASN A 75 -2.29 -7.37 -5.70
C ASN A 75 -1.73 -8.15 -6.89
N ALA A 76 -0.87 -7.53 -7.71
CA ALA A 76 -0.22 -8.22 -8.81
C ALA A 76 0.67 -9.37 -8.31
N VAL A 77 1.48 -9.14 -7.27
CA VAL A 77 2.36 -10.17 -6.69
C VAL A 77 1.55 -11.29 -6.03
N ILE A 78 0.57 -10.96 -5.19
CA ILE A 78 -0.28 -11.96 -4.50
C ILE A 78 -1.08 -12.78 -5.52
N GLY A 79 -1.64 -12.12 -6.53
CA GLY A 79 -2.38 -12.77 -7.60
C GLY A 79 -1.51 -13.75 -8.38
N ASP A 80 -0.28 -13.35 -8.71
CA ASP A 80 0.68 -14.23 -9.40
C ASP A 80 1.04 -15.46 -8.55
N ILE A 81 1.40 -15.27 -7.26
CA ILE A 81 1.69 -16.38 -6.34
C ILE A 81 0.51 -17.35 -6.27
N THR A 82 -0.69 -16.82 -6.08
CA THR A 82 -1.92 -17.63 -5.95
C THR A 82 -2.20 -18.44 -7.21
N ALA A 83 -2.04 -17.82 -8.39
CA ALA A 83 -2.33 -18.43 -9.68
C ALA A 83 -1.29 -19.48 -10.10
N THR A 84 -0.02 -19.27 -9.75
CA THR A 84 1.10 -20.04 -10.31
C THR A 84 1.69 -21.08 -9.35
N SER A 85 1.50 -20.95 -8.04
CA SER A 85 1.96 -21.97 -7.09
C SER A 85 1.25 -23.31 -7.31
N THR A 86 2.04 -24.37 -7.31
CA THR A 86 1.61 -25.76 -7.57
C THR A 86 1.66 -26.66 -6.34
N SER A 87 2.28 -26.20 -5.26
CA SER A 87 2.37 -26.92 -3.99
C SER A 87 2.25 -25.98 -2.79
N ALA A 88 1.92 -26.53 -1.61
CA ALA A 88 1.86 -25.79 -0.36
C ALA A 88 3.21 -25.12 -0.06
N THR A 89 4.32 -25.88 -0.17
CA THR A 89 5.67 -25.37 0.07
C THR A 89 5.98 -24.17 -0.81
N GLU A 90 5.74 -24.29 -2.12
CA GLU A 90 5.97 -23.17 -3.06
C GLU A 90 5.12 -21.94 -2.71
N PHE A 91 3.85 -22.13 -2.37
CA PHE A 91 2.97 -21.03 -1.99
C PHE A 91 3.48 -20.31 -0.74
N PHE A 92 3.79 -21.04 0.33
CA PHE A 92 4.24 -20.44 1.58
C PHE A 92 5.63 -19.81 1.46
N ASP A 93 6.57 -20.43 0.74
CA ASP A 93 7.90 -19.86 0.53
C ASP A 93 7.82 -18.55 -0.26
N ARG A 94 7.00 -18.48 -1.32
CA ARG A 94 6.82 -17.23 -2.09
C ARG A 94 6.06 -16.14 -1.32
N MET A 95 5.04 -16.51 -0.54
CA MET A 95 4.37 -15.56 0.36
C MET A 95 5.33 -15.04 1.45
N TYR A 96 6.24 -15.90 1.93
CA TYR A 96 7.28 -15.51 2.87
C TYR A 96 8.31 -14.57 2.24
N GLU A 97 8.79 -14.83 1.03
CA GLU A 97 9.69 -13.94 0.28
C GLU A 97 9.07 -12.55 0.07
N MET A 98 7.80 -12.50 -0.36
CA MET A 98 7.04 -11.25 -0.44
C MET A 98 6.97 -10.55 0.92
N SER A 99 6.65 -11.30 1.98
CA SER A 99 6.59 -10.75 3.33
C SER A 99 7.93 -10.17 3.75
N ALA A 100 9.04 -10.88 3.54
CA ALA A 100 10.40 -10.43 3.88
C ALA A 100 10.78 -9.13 3.16
N ASP A 101 10.44 -8.97 1.87
CA ASP A 101 10.64 -7.70 1.15
C ASP A 101 9.90 -6.54 1.82
N THR A 102 8.63 -6.76 2.18
CA THR A 102 7.82 -5.71 2.87
C THR A 102 8.31 -5.41 4.28
N GLN A 103 9.02 -6.33 4.94
CA GLN A 103 9.62 -6.13 6.26
C GLN A 103 10.99 -5.45 6.22
N HIS A 104 11.62 -5.33 5.04
CA HIS A 104 12.96 -4.77 4.92
C HIS A 104 13.07 -3.37 5.56
N PRO A 105 14.19 -3.01 6.22
CA PRO A 105 14.37 -1.71 6.85
C PRO A 105 14.18 -0.52 5.89
N GLU A 106 14.56 -0.67 4.62
CA GLU A 106 14.37 0.38 3.60
C GLU A 106 12.89 0.69 3.34
N ARG A 107 11.97 -0.21 3.68
CA ARG A 107 10.52 0.01 3.56
C ARG A 107 9.93 0.80 4.73
N ALA A 108 10.72 1.21 5.72
CA ALA A 108 10.24 1.99 6.88
C ALA A 108 9.45 3.25 6.46
N HIS A 109 9.91 3.96 5.42
CA HIS A 109 9.20 5.13 4.91
C HIS A 109 7.78 4.78 4.40
N ARG A 110 7.61 3.65 3.71
CA ARG A 110 6.29 3.18 3.24
C ARG A 110 5.38 2.80 4.41
N ARG A 111 5.92 2.15 5.44
CA ARG A 111 5.16 1.81 6.65
C ARG A 111 4.73 3.06 7.41
N ALA A 112 5.61 4.06 7.52
CA ALA A 112 5.27 5.36 8.10
C ALA A 112 4.18 6.10 7.31
N GLU A 113 4.26 6.08 5.97
CA GLU A 113 3.21 6.62 5.10
C GLU A 113 1.87 5.93 5.34
N ARG A 114 1.87 4.59 5.39
CA ARG A 114 0.68 3.80 5.67
C ARG A 114 0.07 4.13 7.04
N ALA A 115 0.89 4.21 8.07
CA ALA A 115 0.45 4.58 9.41
C ALA A 115 -0.17 5.99 9.44
N ARG A 116 0.45 6.95 8.75
CA ARG A 116 -0.07 8.32 8.62
C ARG A 116 -1.41 8.36 7.89
N GLU A 117 -1.56 7.64 6.78
CA GLU A 117 -2.82 7.56 6.04
C GLU A 117 -3.95 7.00 6.91
N LEU A 118 -3.70 5.91 7.64
CA LEU A 118 -4.68 5.33 8.56
C LEU A 118 -5.05 6.29 9.70
N GLY A 119 -4.07 7.02 10.24
CA GLY A 119 -4.31 8.08 11.22
C GLY A 119 -5.15 9.22 10.67
N MET A 120 -4.89 9.68 9.45
CA MET A 120 -5.67 10.72 8.78
C MET A 120 -7.12 10.28 8.50
N ALA A 121 -7.32 9.02 8.12
CA ALA A 121 -8.65 8.47 7.87
C ALA A 121 -9.54 8.45 9.13
N HIS A 122 -8.95 8.51 10.34
CA HIS A 122 -9.74 8.59 11.56
C HIS A 122 -10.50 9.91 11.70
N SER A 123 -9.90 11.04 11.31
CA SER A 123 -10.45 12.39 11.51
C SER A 123 -10.92 13.08 10.23
N ASN A 124 -10.74 12.47 9.06
CA ASN A 124 -11.19 12.99 7.77
C ASN A 124 -12.10 11.97 7.07
N GLU A 125 -13.41 12.20 7.13
CA GLU A 125 -14.43 11.28 6.56
C GLU A 125 -14.33 11.13 5.04
N ARG A 126 -14.03 12.23 4.34
CA ARG A 126 -13.87 12.23 2.87
C ARG A 126 -12.68 11.38 2.46
N PHE A 127 -11.54 11.57 3.13
CA PHE A 127 -10.35 10.76 2.92
C PHE A 127 -10.57 9.30 3.32
N ARG A 128 -11.26 9.05 4.45
CA ARG A 128 -11.61 7.70 4.90
C ARG A 128 -12.40 6.95 3.84
N ALA A 129 -13.39 7.59 3.24
CA ALA A 129 -14.22 6.98 2.20
C ALA A 129 -13.37 6.54 0.99
N LEU A 130 -12.46 7.39 0.52
CA LEU A 130 -11.56 7.08 -0.59
C LEU A 130 -10.56 5.97 -0.24
N LEU A 131 -9.91 6.06 0.93
CA LEU A 131 -8.91 5.10 1.37
C LEU A 131 -9.51 3.71 1.62
N SER A 132 -10.74 3.65 2.14
CA SER A 132 -11.41 2.39 2.48
C SER A 132 -11.66 1.51 1.26
N VAL A 133 -11.95 2.10 0.10
CA VAL A 133 -12.13 1.35 -1.16
C VAL A 133 -10.84 0.62 -1.54
N GLU A 134 -9.72 1.33 -1.50
CA GLU A 134 -8.42 0.75 -1.86
C GLU A 134 -7.92 -0.25 -0.81
N GLN A 135 -8.20 -0.01 0.48
CA GLN A 135 -7.87 -0.94 1.55
C GLN A 135 -8.72 -2.23 1.43
N GLU A 136 -10.00 -2.11 1.09
CA GLU A 136 -10.87 -3.27 0.87
C GLU A 136 -10.37 -4.11 -0.31
N ARG A 137 -9.89 -3.47 -1.38
CA ARG A 137 -9.32 -4.15 -2.56
C ARG A 137 -8.10 -5.00 -2.24
N LEU A 138 -7.18 -4.48 -1.43
CA LEU A 138 -6.02 -5.26 -0.94
C LEU A 138 -6.47 -6.44 -0.08
N THR A 139 -7.38 -6.19 0.86
CA THR A 139 -7.88 -7.24 1.77
C THR A 139 -8.60 -8.34 0.99
N ASN A 140 -9.41 -8.01 0.00
CA ASN A 140 -10.10 -9.00 -0.84
C ASN A 140 -9.11 -9.87 -1.62
N THR A 141 -8.05 -9.29 -2.16
CA THR A 141 -7.03 -10.07 -2.89
C THR A 141 -6.33 -11.09 -1.98
N LEU A 142 -6.05 -10.71 -0.73
CA LEU A 142 -5.52 -11.64 0.27
C LEU A 142 -6.54 -12.69 0.71
N VAL A 143 -7.82 -12.33 0.85
CA VAL A 143 -8.90 -13.28 1.13
C VAL A 143 -8.97 -14.33 0.03
N ASP A 144 -8.98 -13.92 -1.23
CA ASP A 144 -9.03 -14.83 -2.38
C ASP A 144 -7.84 -15.79 -2.39
N ALA A 145 -6.63 -15.29 -2.10
CA ALA A 145 -5.43 -16.12 -1.99
C ALA A 145 -5.55 -17.17 -0.88
N VAL A 146 -6.10 -16.78 0.29
CA VAL A 146 -6.32 -17.70 1.42
C VAL A 146 -7.39 -18.74 1.07
N GLU A 147 -8.48 -18.35 0.42
CA GLU A 147 -9.53 -19.29 0.00
C GLU A 147 -9.01 -20.31 -1.02
N VAL A 148 -8.26 -19.87 -2.04
CA VAL A 148 -7.63 -20.78 -3.00
C VAL A 148 -6.69 -21.77 -2.29
N ALA A 149 -5.87 -21.30 -1.34
CA ALA A 149 -4.98 -22.16 -0.58
C ALA A 149 -5.74 -23.15 0.32
N LYS A 150 -6.90 -22.77 0.88
CA LYS A 150 -7.80 -23.68 1.63
C LYS A 150 -8.46 -24.72 0.73
N GLU A 151 -8.93 -24.32 -0.45
CA GLU A 151 -9.51 -25.23 -1.45
C GLU A 151 -8.50 -26.30 -1.86
N LYS A 152 -7.24 -25.90 -2.07
CA LYS A 152 -6.10 -26.80 -2.35
C LYS A 152 -5.62 -27.60 -1.12
N GLY A 153 -6.19 -27.35 0.07
CA GLY A 153 -5.85 -28.05 1.31
C GLY A 153 -4.49 -27.67 1.91
N TRP A 154 -3.95 -26.50 1.55
CA TRP A 154 -2.67 -25.99 2.05
C TRP A 154 -2.82 -25.18 3.33
N ILE A 155 -3.96 -24.51 3.50
CA ILE A 155 -4.32 -23.78 4.71
C ILE A 155 -5.48 -24.49 5.40
N ARG A 156 -5.46 -24.52 6.73
CA ARG A 156 -6.55 -25.05 7.57
C ARG A 156 -7.88 -24.32 7.32
N LYS A 157 -8.97 -25.08 7.24
CA LYS A 157 -10.28 -24.56 6.81
C LYS A 157 -11.09 -23.88 7.92
N ASP A 158 -10.74 -24.08 9.18
CA ASP A 158 -11.50 -23.62 10.35
C ASP A 158 -11.20 -22.17 10.78
N LEU A 159 -10.17 -21.55 10.21
CA LEU A 159 -9.87 -20.13 10.46
C LEU A 159 -10.63 -19.23 9.49
N ASP A 160 -11.01 -18.01 9.88
CA ASP A 160 -11.62 -17.04 8.99
C ASP A 160 -10.60 -16.45 8.01
N SER A 161 -10.91 -16.43 6.70
CA SER A 161 -9.95 -15.97 5.67
C SER A 161 -9.69 -14.47 5.74
N ARG A 162 -10.70 -13.68 6.10
CA ARG A 162 -10.54 -12.23 6.27
C ARG A 162 -9.70 -11.91 7.50
N ALA A 163 -9.85 -12.66 8.58
CA ALA A 163 -8.99 -12.53 9.75
C ALA A 163 -7.52 -12.83 9.41
N ILE A 164 -7.24 -13.88 8.63
CA ILE A 164 -5.89 -14.16 8.12
C ILE A 164 -5.39 -13.00 7.26
N ALA A 165 -6.18 -12.55 6.28
CA ALA A 165 -5.81 -11.46 5.38
C ALA A 165 -5.50 -10.15 6.12
N VAL A 166 -6.27 -9.81 7.15
CA VAL A 166 -6.02 -8.63 7.99
C VAL A 166 -4.80 -8.85 8.87
N PHE A 167 -4.60 -10.05 9.43
CA PHE A 167 -3.42 -10.38 10.24
C PHE A 167 -2.11 -10.22 9.44
N LEU A 168 -2.08 -10.67 8.17
CA LEU A 168 -0.91 -10.52 7.30
C LEU A 168 -0.52 -9.03 7.10
N GLN A 169 -1.52 -8.17 6.98
CA GLN A 169 -1.30 -6.72 6.88
C GLN A 169 -0.92 -6.10 8.23
N ALA A 170 -1.49 -6.61 9.32
CA ALA A 170 -1.31 -6.07 10.66
C ALA A 170 0.13 -6.19 11.15
N TYR A 171 0.82 -7.31 10.94
CA TYR A 171 2.23 -7.41 11.35
C TYR A 171 3.13 -6.51 10.49
N THR A 172 2.79 -6.30 9.22
CA THR A 172 3.56 -5.43 8.33
C THR A 172 3.44 -3.97 8.78
N LEU A 173 2.23 -3.51 9.09
CA LEU A 173 2.05 -2.19 9.68
C LEU A 173 2.68 -2.10 11.08
N GLY A 174 2.55 -3.17 11.89
CA GLY A 174 3.08 -3.26 13.24
C GLY A 174 4.60 -3.14 13.31
N ARG A 175 5.32 -3.52 12.24
CA ARG A 175 6.77 -3.29 12.13
C ARG A 175 7.16 -1.80 12.26
N ALA A 176 6.24 -0.88 11.99
CA ALA A 176 6.43 0.56 12.22
C ALA A 176 6.76 0.92 13.68
N VAL A 177 6.37 0.08 14.64
CA VAL A 177 6.74 0.27 16.06
C VAL A 177 8.26 0.16 16.23
N ASP A 178 8.87 -0.84 15.59
CA ASP A 178 10.32 -1.03 15.62
C ASP A 178 11.05 0.02 14.76
N ASP A 179 10.43 0.50 13.68
CA ASP A 179 11.03 1.53 12.80
C ASP A 179 11.36 2.84 13.51
N VAL A 180 10.64 3.19 14.59
CA VAL A 180 10.89 4.39 15.40
C VAL A 180 11.66 4.11 16.71
N ALA A 181 11.89 2.84 17.05
CA ALA A 181 12.58 2.47 18.28
C ALA A 181 14.08 2.82 18.26
N ILE A 182 14.66 3.07 19.43
CA ILE A 182 16.12 3.25 19.57
C ILE A 182 16.83 1.90 19.42
N THR A 183 16.39 0.90 20.19
CA THR A 183 16.86 -0.48 20.09
C THR A 183 16.00 -1.21 19.07
N LYS A 184 16.61 -1.69 17.98
CA LYS A 184 15.92 -2.37 16.88
C LYS A 184 15.87 -3.88 17.10
N VAL A 185 14.82 -4.52 16.59
CA VAL A 185 14.78 -5.95 16.36
C VAL A 185 15.59 -6.28 15.10
N GLU A 186 16.55 -7.20 15.22
CA GLU A 186 17.31 -7.71 14.07
C GLU A 186 16.36 -8.18 12.95
N PRO A 187 16.56 -7.76 11.69
CA PRO A 187 15.64 -8.08 10.60
C PRO A 187 15.34 -9.58 10.45
N GLU A 188 16.35 -10.42 10.60
CA GLU A 188 16.20 -11.88 10.48
C GLU A 188 15.38 -12.48 11.62
N ALA A 189 15.53 -11.95 12.85
CA ALA A 189 14.75 -12.40 13.99
C ALA A 189 13.26 -12.08 13.78
N TRP A 190 12.95 -10.94 13.16
CA TRP A 190 11.57 -10.56 12.82
C TRP A 190 10.95 -11.46 11.76
N ASN A 191 11.68 -11.73 10.67
CA ASN A 191 11.21 -12.61 9.61
C ASN A 191 11.02 -14.05 10.13
N THR A 192 11.95 -14.53 10.97
CA THR A 192 11.83 -15.82 11.66
C THR A 192 10.56 -15.89 12.51
N LEU A 193 10.24 -14.83 13.26
CA LEU A 193 9.00 -14.77 14.05
C LEU A 193 7.76 -14.83 13.16
N ILE A 194 7.71 -14.04 12.08
CA ILE A 194 6.58 -14.06 11.12
C ILE A 194 6.38 -15.48 10.59
N ARG A 195 7.46 -16.16 10.19
CA ARG A 195 7.39 -17.55 9.73
C ARG A 195 6.83 -18.48 10.81
N ALA A 196 7.31 -18.34 12.05
CA ALA A 196 6.86 -19.16 13.17
C ALA A 196 5.36 -18.98 13.50
N VAL A 197 4.82 -17.76 13.37
CA VAL A 197 3.39 -17.49 13.66
C VAL A 197 2.46 -17.77 12.48
N THR A 198 2.98 -17.81 11.25
CA THR A 198 2.20 -18.13 10.04
C THR A 198 2.24 -19.61 9.68
N LEU A 199 3.29 -20.35 10.06
CA LEU A 199 3.39 -21.79 9.84
C LEU A 199 2.19 -22.60 10.39
N PRO A 200 1.60 -22.30 11.56
CA PRO A 200 0.40 -22.98 12.05
C PRO A 200 -0.87 -22.76 11.23
N LEU A 201 -0.83 -21.91 10.20
CA LEU A 201 -1.91 -21.79 9.22
C LEU A 201 -1.88 -22.96 8.22
N ALA A 202 -0.72 -23.58 8.00
CA ALA A 202 -0.58 -24.72 7.12
C ALA A 202 -1.35 -25.94 7.67
N ASN A 203 -1.90 -26.74 6.77
CA ASN A 203 -2.58 -28.00 7.08
C ASN A 203 -1.61 -29.19 7.13
#